data_AF-A0A1G9VSQ5-F1
#
_entry.id   AF-A0A1G9VSQ5-F1
#
_cell.length_a   1.000
_cell.length_b   1.000
_cell.length_c   1.000
_cell.angle_alpha   90.00
_cell.angle_beta   90.00
_cell.angle_gamma   90.00
#
_symmetry.space_group_name_H-M   'P 1'
#
loop_
_entity.id
_entity.type
_entity.pdbx_description
1 polymer ?
#
loop_
_entity_poly.entity_id
_entity_poly.type
_entity_poly.pdbx_seq_one_letter_code
_entity_poly.pdbx_strand_id
1 'polypeptide(L)'
;MVEIEVLRRTRPLSVALTALLAMWFFGNLYEQIVWNPRLLADPRPGSLVGEFAPGSPVFYYLPWAPIMFVVAVVLRVRFGGAVPPGVRRAWNLGLGALAVGLAIKVVLVTRVNPVFRDVAATPVQVHDSAVFWAFANAVVVLAVAAALYCFTAWRKV
;
A
#
# COMPACT_ATOMS: atom_id res chain seq x y z
N MET A 1 -9.67 7.73 27.85
CA MET A 1 -10.85 7.97 27.01
C MET A 1 -10.50 9.09 26.05
N VAL A 2 -10.88 9.01 24.76
CA VAL A 2 -10.61 10.10 23.81
C VAL A 2 -11.73 11.13 23.92
N GLU A 3 -11.38 12.41 24.03
CA GLU A 3 -12.39 13.47 24.09
C GLU A 3 -13.19 13.55 22.78
N ILE A 4 -14.50 13.77 22.88
CA ILE A 4 -15.43 13.89 21.74
C ILE A 4 -14.97 14.98 20.76
N GLU A 5 -14.38 16.04 21.27
CA GLU A 5 -13.87 17.15 20.45
C GLU A 5 -12.68 16.71 19.58
N VAL A 6 -11.78 15.87 20.11
CA VAL A 6 -10.66 15.29 19.36
C VAL A 6 -11.18 14.36 18.27
N LEU A 7 -12.21 13.56 18.56
CA LEU A 7 -12.87 12.71 17.57
C LEU A 7 -13.49 13.55 16.45
N ARG A 8 -14.20 14.64 16.76
CA ARG A 8 -14.80 15.55 15.76
C ARG A 8 -13.73 16.19 14.88
N ARG A 9 -12.65 16.70 15.46
CA ARG A 9 -11.57 17.40 14.73
C ARG A 9 -10.76 16.47 13.83
N THR A 10 -10.55 15.23 14.25
CA THR A 10 -9.78 14.24 13.48
C THR A 10 -10.60 13.54 12.41
N ARG A 11 -11.94 13.47 12.57
CA ARG A 11 -12.87 12.72 11.70
C ARG A 11 -12.61 12.86 10.20
N PRO A 12 -12.54 14.07 9.59
CA PRO A 12 -12.40 14.18 8.13
C PRO A 12 -11.11 13.55 7.61
N LEU A 13 -9.96 13.86 8.23
CA LEU A 13 -8.67 13.25 7.85
C LEU A 13 -8.66 11.75 8.14
N SER A 14 -9.27 11.34 9.24
CA SER A 14 -9.31 9.95 9.65
C SER A 14 -10.16 9.10 8.67
N VAL A 15 -11.28 9.63 8.20
CA VAL A 15 -12.14 9.00 7.18
C VAL A 15 -11.43 8.97 5.83
N ALA A 16 -10.85 10.11 5.39
CA ALA A 16 -10.08 10.17 4.14
C ALA A 16 -8.92 9.17 4.14
N LEU A 17 -8.15 9.11 5.24
CA LEU A 17 -7.06 8.15 5.40
C LEU A 17 -7.56 6.69 5.31
N THR A 18 -8.69 6.38 5.95
CA THR A 18 -9.28 5.03 5.87
C THR A 18 -9.67 4.66 4.45
N ALA A 19 -10.29 5.57 3.70
CA ALA A 19 -10.65 5.32 2.31
C ALA A 19 -9.40 5.08 1.45
N LEU A 20 -8.37 5.92 1.60
CA LEU A 20 -7.10 5.78 0.86
C LEU A 20 -6.38 4.47 1.20
N LEU A 21 -6.32 4.10 2.48
CA LEU A 21 -5.76 2.82 2.93
C LEU A 21 -6.53 1.62 2.38
N ALA A 22 -7.86 1.69 2.37
CA ALA A 22 -8.71 0.64 1.83
C ALA A 22 -8.50 0.47 0.31
N MET A 23 -8.41 1.58 -0.43
CA MET A 23 -8.11 1.55 -1.88
C MET A 23 -6.74 0.92 -2.15
N TRP A 24 -5.71 1.31 -1.40
CA TRP A 24 -4.38 0.74 -1.59
C TRP A 24 -4.34 -0.73 -1.18
N PHE A 25 -4.96 -1.10 -0.06
CA PHE A 25 -5.08 -2.49 0.37
C PHE A 25 -5.75 -3.36 -0.69
N PHE A 26 -6.90 -2.90 -1.23
CA PHE A 26 -7.63 -3.64 -2.25
C PHE A 26 -6.81 -3.82 -3.53
N GLY A 27 -6.11 -2.78 -4.00
CA GLY A 27 -5.24 -2.89 -5.17
C GLY A 27 -4.14 -3.95 -5.00
N ASN A 28 -3.46 -3.93 -3.84
CA ASN A 28 -2.43 -4.93 -3.53
C ASN A 28 -3.01 -6.34 -3.36
N LEU A 29 -4.19 -6.47 -2.76
CA LEU A 29 -4.86 -7.75 -2.58
C LEU A 29 -5.30 -8.33 -3.93
N TYR A 30 -5.85 -7.50 -4.82
CA TYR A 30 -6.18 -7.88 -6.19
C TYR A 30 -4.94 -8.38 -6.93
N GLU A 31 -3.82 -7.66 -6.85
CA GLU A 31 -2.56 -8.13 -7.43
C GLU A 31 -2.16 -9.49 -6.84
N GLN A 32 -2.33 -9.66 -5.53
CA GLN A 32 -1.96 -10.89 -4.84
C GLN A 32 -2.76 -12.11 -5.28
N ILE A 33 -4.07 -11.96 -5.45
CA ILE A 33 -5.00 -13.10 -5.63
C ILE A 33 -5.42 -13.31 -7.08
N VAL A 34 -5.30 -12.30 -7.94
CA VAL A 34 -5.71 -12.38 -9.34
C VAL A 34 -4.51 -12.33 -10.27
N TRP A 35 -3.66 -11.31 -10.11
CA TRP A 35 -2.59 -11.04 -11.07
C TRP A 35 -1.38 -11.96 -10.87
N ASN A 36 -0.90 -12.14 -9.64
CA ASN A 36 0.24 -13.01 -9.34
C ASN A 36 0.00 -14.47 -9.76
N PRO A 37 -1.16 -15.12 -9.46
CA PRO A 37 -1.39 -16.49 -9.91
C PRO A 37 -1.36 -16.62 -11.43
N ARG A 38 -1.91 -15.64 -12.16
CA ARG A 38 -1.88 -15.62 -13.63
C ARG A 38 -0.46 -15.52 -14.15
N LEU A 39 0.36 -14.62 -13.60
CA LEU A 39 1.73 -14.42 -14.05
C LEU A 39 2.63 -15.61 -13.71
N LEU A 40 2.41 -16.26 -12.56
CA LEU A 40 3.12 -17.48 -12.17
C LEU A 40 2.74 -18.68 -13.04
N ALA A 41 1.47 -18.80 -13.43
CA ALA A 41 0.99 -19.88 -14.28
C ALA A 41 1.47 -19.74 -15.75
N ASP A 42 1.69 -18.51 -16.21
CA ASP A 42 2.04 -18.20 -17.59
C ASP A 42 3.02 -17.01 -17.65
N PRO A 43 4.32 -17.23 -17.34
CA PRO A 43 5.33 -16.18 -17.24
C PRO A 43 5.79 -15.70 -18.62
N ARG A 44 4.92 -14.97 -19.33
CA ARG A 44 5.19 -14.46 -20.68
C ARG A 44 5.99 -13.14 -20.63
N PRO A 45 7.16 -13.07 -21.29
CA PRO A 45 7.88 -11.81 -21.51
C PRO A 45 7.03 -10.79 -22.28
N GLY A 46 7.20 -9.51 -21.97
CA GLY A 46 6.44 -8.42 -22.61
C GLY A 46 4.92 -8.43 -22.36
N SER A 47 4.44 -9.16 -21.36
CA SER A 47 3.00 -9.30 -21.09
C SER A 47 2.36 -8.07 -20.43
N LEU A 48 3.17 -7.17 -19.87
CA LEU A 48 2.68 -5.91 -19.30
C LEU A 48 2.71 -4.75 -20.30
N VAL A 49 1.65 -3.96 -20.28
CA VAL A 49 1.58 -2.65 -20.96
C VAL A 49 2.54 -1.64 -20.30
N GLY A 50 2.83 -0.55 -21.02
CA GLY A 50 3.68 0.54 -20.52
C GLY A 50 3.20 1.11 -19.19
N GLU A 51 4.12 1.59 -18.36
CA GLU A 51 3.88 1.94 -16.95
C GLU A 51 2.78 2.99 -16.72
N PHE A 52 2.60 3.89 -17.68
CA PHE A 52 1.56 4.92 -17.67
C PHE A 52 0.48 4.72 -18.75
N ALA A 53 0.46 3.54 -19.38
CA ALA A 53 -0.56 3.21 -20.35
C ALA A 53 -1.88 2.82 -19.63
N PRO A 54 -3.05 3.10 -20.24
CA PRO A 54 -4.31 2.53 -19.80
C PRO A 54 -4.19 1.00 -19.66
N GLY A 55 -4.58 0.48 -18.49
CA GLY A 55 -4.40 -0.93 -18.12
C GLY A 55 -3.19 -1.23 -17.25
N SER A 56 -2.27 -0.28 -17.04
CA SER A 56 -1.18 -0.42 -16.07
C SER A 56 -1.70 -0.24 -14.63
N PRO A 57 -1.43 -1.17 -13.70
CA PRO A 57 -1.74 -0.97 -12.28
C PRO A 57 -1.08 0.28 -11.71
N VAL A 58 0.12 0.64 -12.18
CA VAL A 58 0.83 1.86 -11.74
C VAL A 58 0.03 3.11 -12.09
N PHE A 59 -0.60 3.16 -13.27
CA PHE A 59 -1.43 4.29 -13.69
C PHE A 59 -2.60 4.53 -12.72
N TYR A 60 -3.25 3.45 -12.24
CA TYR A 60 -4.41 3.57 -11.37
C TYR A 60 -4.07 3.67 -9.88
N TYR A 61 -2.93 3.13 -9.44
CA TYR A 61 -2.65 2.97 -8.00
C TYR A 61 -1.48 3.80 -7.46
N LEU A 62 -0.56 4.25 -8.32
CA LEU A 62 0.61 5.02 -7.91
C LEU A 62 0.25 6.34 -7.20
N PRO A 63 -0.78 7.12 -7.62
CA PRO A 63 -1.09 8.37 -6.95
C PRO A 63 -1.57 8.21 -5.51
N TRP A 64 -2.21 7.09 -5.17
CA TRP A 64 -2.85 6.93 -3.86
C TRP A 64 -1.86 6.71 -2.73
N ALA A 65 -0.77 5.98 -2.97
CA ALA A 65 0.22 5.67 -1.94
C ALA A 65 0.90 6.92 -1.34
N PRO A 66 1.44 7.89 -2.12
CA PRO A 66 2.00 9.11 -1.56
C PRO A 66 0.94 10.00 -0.91
N ILE A 67 -0.27 10.12 -1.49
CA ILE A 67 -1.37 10.91 -0.91
C ILE A 67 -1.76 10.35 0.47
N MET A 68 -1.97 9.04 0.56
CA MET A 68 -2.25 8.33 1.81
C MET A 68 -1.17 8.59 2.87
N PHE A 69 0.11 8.48 2.49
CA PHE A 69 1.21 8.68 3.42
C PHE A 69 1.24 10.12 3.96
N VAL A 70 1.08 11.11 3.08
CA VAL A 70 0.98 12.52 3.47
C VAL A 70 -0.18 12.72 4.44
N VAL A 71 -1.39 12.22 4.13
CA VAL A 71 -2.56 12.34 5.02
C VAL A 71 -2.30 11.69 6.37
N ALA A 72 -1.64 10.52 6.43
CA ALA A 72 -1.27 9.84 7.67
C ALA A 72 -0.28 10.67 8.51
N VAL A 73 0.73 11.27 7.87
CA VAL A 73 1.70 12.17 8.52
C VAL A 73 1.00 13.42 9.03
N VAL A 74 0.15 14.06 8.23
CA VAL A 74 -0.60 15.27 8.64
C VAL A 74 -1.50 14.96 9.82
N LEU A 75 -2.24 13.84 9.80
CA LEU A 75 -3.07 13.40 10.92
C LEU A 75 -2.22 13.25 12.19
N ARG A 76 -1.06 12.59 12.08
CA ARG A 76 -0.17 12.33 13.22
C ARG A 76 0.50 13.58 13.77
N VAL A 77 0.96 14.49 12.91
CA VAL A 77 1.65 15.73 13.31
C VAL A 77 0.64 16.70 13.93
N ARG A 78 -0.52 16.89 13.29
CA ARG A 78 -1.52 17.88 13.72
C ARG A 78 -2.25 17.48 15.00
N PHE A 79 -2.50 16.18 15.20
CA PHE A 79 -3.35 15.71 16.30
C PHE A 79 -2.66 14.76 17.28
N GLY A 80 -1.41 14.36 17.04
CA GLY A 80 -0.71 13.39 17.88
C GLY A 80 -0.49 13.84 19.33
N GLY A 81 -0.42 15.15 19.57
CA GLY A 81 -0.34 15.72 20.93
C GLY A 81 -1.67 15.66 21.69
N ALA A 82 -2.79 15.67 20.98
CA ALA A 82 -4.14 15.71 21.55
C ALA A 82 -4.75 14.31 21.79
N VAL A 83 -4.10 13.24 21.33
CA VAL A 83 -4.57 11.87 21.51
C VAL A 83 -3.80 11.15 22.63
N PRO A 84 -4.41 10.13 23.29
CA PRO A 84 -3.76 9.35 24.32
C PRO A 84 -2.46 8.69 23.83
N PRO A 85 -1.47 8.44 24.72
CA PRO A 85 -0.19 7.84 24.35
C PRO A 85 -0.31 6.51 23.60
N GLY A 86 -1.28 5.65 23.96
CA GLY A 86 -1.54 4.40 23.25
C GLY A 86 -1.97 4.59 21.80
N VAL A 87 -2.86 5.55 21.54
CA VAL A 87 -3.30 5.92 20.18
C VAL A 87 -2.14 6.49 19.38
N ARG A 88 -1.34 7.37 19.99
CA ARG A 88 -0.15 7.94 19.36
C ARG A 88 0.87 6.85 18.99
N ARG A 89 1.12 5.88 19.86
CA ARG A 89 1.99 4.72 19.58
C ARG A 89 1.45 3.89 18.42
N ALA A 90 0.15 3.59 18.41
CA ALA A 90 -0.48 2.89 17.30
C ALA A 90 -0.31 3.64 15.97
N TRP A 91 -0.54 4.96 15.94
CA TRP A 91 -0.33 5.76 14.73
C TRP A 91 1.14 5.76 14.27
N ASN A 92 2.11 5.80 15.19
CA ASN A 92 3.53 5.67 14.82
C ASN A 92 3.83 4.30 14.21
N LEU A 93 3.29 3.21 14.77
CA LEU A 93 3.43 1.86 14.20
C LEU A 93 2.78 1.78 12.81
N GLY A 94 1.61 2.39 12.65
CA GLY A 94 0.94 2.52 11.37
C GLY A 94 1.79 3.25 10.34
N LEU A 95 2.40 4.38 10.69
CA LEU A 95 3.34 5.10 9.81
C LEU A 95 4.55 4.24 9.43
N GLY A 96 5.12 3.51 10.39
CA GLY A 96 6.23 2.59 10.12
C GLY A 96 5.85 1.50 9.12
N ALA A 97 4.68 0.88 9.30
CA ALA A 97 4.16 -0.11 8.36
C ALA A 97 3.93 0.48 6.96
N LEU A 98 3.37 1.69 6.86
CA LEU A 98 3.21 2.37 5.57
C LEU A 98 4.54 2.68 4.89
N ALA A 99 5.55 3.12 5.65
CA ALA A 99 6.88 3.39 5.13
C ALA A 99 7.53 2.12 4.56
N VAL A 100 7.40 0.98 5.25
CA VAL A 100 7.87 -0.32 4.77
C VAL A 100 7.14 -0.72 3.48
N GLY A 101 5.80 -0.64 3.46
CA GLY A 101 5.00 -0.98 2.28
C GLY A 101 5.36 -0.11 1.06
N LEU A 102 5.57 1.18 1.27
CA LEU A 102 6.02 2.12 0.24
C LEU A 102 7.41 1.78 -0.28
N ALA A 103 8.37 1.54 0.61
CA ALA A 103 9.74 1.19 0.22
C ALA A 103 9.76 -0.09 -0.64
N ILE A 104 9.01 -1.12 -0.23
CA ILE A 104 8.87 -2.35 -1.00
C ILE A 104 8.24 -2.06 -2.37
N LYS A 105 7.16 -1.29 -2.44
CA LYS A 105 6.53 -0.96 -3.72
C LYS A 105 7.45 -0.17 -4.65
N VAL A 106 8.25 0.76 -4.12
CA VAL A 106 9.26 1.47 -4.90
C VAL A 106 10.25 0.48 -5.52
N VAL A 107 10.76 -0.49 -4.75
CA VAL A 107 11.65 -1.54 -5.27
C VAL A 107 10.96 -2.38 -6.34
N LEU A 108 9.75 -2.87 -6.07
CA LEU A 108 8.98 -3.68 -7.01
C LEU A 108 8.74 -2.95 -8.33
N VAL A 109 8.24 -1.72 -8.27
CA VAL A 109 7.94 -0.90 -9.45
C VAL A 109 9.20 -0.57 -10.24
N THR A 110 10.27 -0.16 -9.58
CA THR A 110 11.48 0.33 -10.28
C THR A 110 12.43 -0.78 -10.73
N ARG A 111 12.41 -1.95 -10.09
CA ARG A 111 13.37 -3.03 -10.36
C ARG A 111 12.76 -4.28 -10.95
N VAL A 112 11.53 -4.62 -10.59
CA VAL A 112 10.89 -5.89 -10.98
C VAL A 112 9.93 -5.69 -12.15
N ASN A 113 9.12 -4.63 -12.09
CA ASN A 113 8.15 -4.30 -13.14
C ASN A 113 8.74 -4.19 -14.55
N PRO A 114 9.97 -3.64 -14.75
CA PRO A 114 10.60 -3.60 -16.06
C PRO A 114 10.82 -4.99 -16.67
N VAL A 115 11.11 -6.03 -15.87
CA VAL A 115 11.35 -7.39 -16.36
C VAL A 115 10.09 -7.97 -17.02
N PHE A 116 8.92 -7.69 -16.48
CA PHE A 116 7.65 -8.15 -17.04
C PHE A 116 7.29 -7.48 -18.39
N ARG A 117 7.92 -6.33 -18.67
CA ARG A 117 7.72 -5.56 -19.92
C ARG A 117 8.78 -5.86 -20.97
N ASP A 118 9.92 -6.41 -20.56
CA ASP A 118 11.01 -6.71 -21.45
C ASP A 118 10.67 -7.91 -22.32
N VAL A 119 10.56 -7.68 -23.63
CA VAL A 119 10.32 -8.73 -24.64
C VAL A 119 11.54 -9.62 -24.85
N ALA A 120 12.74 -9.14 -24.47
CA ALA A 120 13.97 -9.90 -24.55
C ALA A 120 14.23 -10.75 -23.30
N ALA A 121 13.46 -10.56 -22.23
CA ALA A 121 13.57 -11.39 -21.03
C ALA A 121 13.17 -12.84 -21.33
N THR A 122 13.79 -13.77 -20.62
CA THR A 122 13.42 -15.18 -20.68
C THR A 122 12.21 -15.47 -19.80
N PRO A 123 11.39 -16.50 -20.11
CA PRO A 123 10.29 -16.92 -19.24
C PRO A 123 10.72 -17.26 -17.81
N VAL A 124 11.94 -17.77 -17.63
CA VAL A 124 12.51 -18.08 -16.29
C VAL A 124 12.75 -16.78 -15.50
N GLN A 125 13.35 -15.76 -16.11
CA GLN A 125 13.54 -14.46 -15.46
C GLN A 125 12.22 -13.80 -15.06
N VAL A 126 11.20 -13.90 -15.93
CA VAL A 126 9.84 -13.42 -15.65
C VAL A 126 9.23 -14.19 -14.49
N HIS A 127 9.35 -15.52 -14.47
CA HIS A 127 8.85 -16.37 -13.38
C HIS A 127 9.50 -16.01 -12.04
N ASP A 128 10.83 -15.93 -11.97
CA ASP A 128 11.54 -15.64 -10.72
C ASP A 128 11.20 -14.23 -10.19
N SER A 129 11.06 -13.28 -11.11
CA SER A 129 10.59 -11.92 -10.80
C SER A 129 9.15 -11.93 -10.30
N ALA A 130 8.29 -12.78 -10.85
CA ALA A 130 6.90 -12.95 -10.41
C ALA A 130 6.81 -13.56 -9.00
N VAL A 131 7.66 -14.55 -8.69
CA VAL A 131 7.77 -15.12 -7.34
C VAL A 131 8.19 -14.06 -6.33
N PHE A 132 9.24 -13.29 -6.65
CA PHE A 132 9.70 -12.21 -5.78
C PHE A 132 8.62 -11.12 -5.60
N TRP A 133 7.96 -10.71 -6.69
CA TRP A 133 6.84 -9.78 -6.62
C TRP A 133 5.74 -10.31 -5.70
N ALA A 134 5.35 -11.58 -5.84
CA ALA A 134 4.27 -12.18 -5.06
C ALA A 134 4.58 -12.22 -3.56
N PHE A 135 5.81 -12.55 -3.19
CA PHE A 135 6.22 -12.57 -1.78
C PHE A 135 6.28 -11.14 -1.21
N ALA A 136 6.94 -10.22 -1.90
CA ALA A 136 7.07 -8.84 -1.47
C ALA A 136 5.72 -8.12 -1.40
N ASN A 137 4.83 -8.35 -2.37
CA ASN A 137 3.48 -7.80 -2.37
C ASN A 137 2.63 -8.33 -1.20
N ALA A 138 2.78 -9.60 -0.81
CA ALA A 138 2.13 -10.12 0.39
C ALA A 138 2.56 -9.35 1.65
N VAL A 139 3.85 -9.00 1.77
CA VAL A 139 4.34 -8.14 2.86
C VAL A 139 3.69 -6.76 2.81
N VAL A 140 3.53 -6.17 1.62
CA VAL A 140 2.83 -4.88 1.45
C VAL A 140 1.37 -4.99 1.90
N VAL A 141 0.64 -6.04 1.49
CA VAL A 141 -0.75 -6.28 1.91
C VAL A 141 -0.86 -6.30 3.44
N LEU A 142 0.02 -7.04 4.12
CA LEU A 142 0.05 -7.12 5.58
C LEU A 142 0.40 -5.77 6.22
N ALA A 143 1.36 -5.04 5.66
CA ALA A 143 1.76 -3.73 6.18
C ALA A 143 0.62 -2.70 6.07
N VAL A 144 -0.11 -2.67 4.96
CA VAL A 144 -1.27 -1.77 4.78
C VAL A 144 -2.43 -2.18 5.69
N ALA A 145 -2.69 -3.48 5.86
CA ALA A 145 -3.69 -3.96 6.82
C ALA A 145 -3.34 -3.55 8.26
N ALA A 146 -2.09 -3.70 8.66
CA ALA A 146 -1.61 -3.30 9.98
C ALA A 146 -1.76 -1.78 10.19
N ALA A 147 -1.43 -0.98 9.18
CA ALA A 147 -1.63 0.47 9.23
C ALA A 147 -3.12 0.84 9.34
N LEU A 148 -3.98 0.21 8.52
CA LEU A 148 -5.43 0.40 8.59
C LEU A 148 -5.97 0.11 9.99
N TYR A 149 -5.56 -1.00 10.59
CA TYR A 149 -5.92 -1.33 11.97
C TYR A 149 -5.44 -0.25 12.94
N CYS A 150 -4.15 0.12 12.89
CA CYS A 150 -3.55 1.11 13.79
C CYS A 150 -4.23 2.49 13.72
N PHE A 151 -4.67 2.94 12.54
CA PHE A 151 -5.34 4.23 12.35
C PHE A 151 -6.85 4.22 12.62
N THR A 152 -7.46 3.04 12.84
CA THR A 152 -8.92 2.90 13.01
C THR A 152 -9.34 2.29 14.34
N ALA A 153 -8.52 1.43 14.95
CA ALA A 153 -8.89 0.66 16.14
C ALA A 153 -9.33 1.54 17.33
N TRP A 154 -8.70 2.71 17.48
CA TRP A 154 -9.00 3.66 18.55
C TRP A 154 -10.36 4.34 18.44
N ARG A 155 -11.03 4.29 17.26
CA ARG A 155 -12.36 4.88 17.04
C ARG A 155 -13.50 4.08 17.68
N LYS A 156 -13.22 2.86 18.14
CA LYS A 156 -14.19 1.95 18.76
C LYS A 156 -14.30 2.13 20.28
N VAL A 157 -13.56 3.08 20.84
CA VAL A 157 -13.41 3.36 22.28
C VAL A 157 -13.96 4.75 22.57
#